data_AF-A0AA43CJ15-F1
#
_entry.id   AF-A0AA43CJ15-F1
#
_cell.length_a   1.000
_cell.length_b   1.000
_cell.length_c   1.000
_cell.angle_alpha   90.00
_cell.angle_beta   90.00
_cell.angle_gamma   90.00
#
_symmetry.space_group_name_H-M   'P 1'
#
loop_
_entity.id
_entity.type
_entity.pdbx_description
1 polymer ?
#
loop_
_entity_poly.entity_id
_entity_poly.type
_entity_poly.pdbx_seq_one_letter_code
_entity_poly.pdbx_strand_id
1 'polypeptide(L)'
;MKRLITLLLLVLSSSLFAQLDQIPGTYFRQLGKGPHVDTYTLTLHEDGTFLFHFYRKSDLSIPQEEHKYGKGKWTIEMKKNFSTNTFIVVFLADSVKDFDGKHTLDFNGSKARFVGKSERAVTDKAVQTRLQFFESGINWMERVAIYKQTDEKKPINKE
;
A
#
# COMPACT_ATOMS: atom_id res chain seq x y z
N MET A 1 -1.21 25.97 35.19
CA MET A 1 -1.35 24.51 35.00
C MET A 1 -2.28 24.15 33.83
N LYS A 2 -3.52 24.65 33.76
CA LYS A 2 -4.46 24.34 32.65
C LYS A 2 -3.87 24.60 31.25
N ARG A 3 -3.26 25.76 31.01
CA ARG A 3 -2.64 26.10 29.71
C ARG A 3 -1.44 25.22 29.32
N LEU A 4 -0.68 24.73 30.29
CA LEU A 4 0.46 23.82 30.06
C LEU A 4 -0.02 22.41 29.67
N ILE A 5 -1.12 21.96 30.29
CA ILE A 5 -1.76 20.68 29.95
C ILE A 5 -2.32 20.71 28.52
N THR A 6 -2.97 21.81 28.12
CA THR A 6 -3.48 21.99 26.76
C THR A 6 -2.36 21.99 25.71
N LEU A 7 -1.23 22.65 26.01
CA LEU A 7 -0.07 22.67 25.12
C LEU A 7 0.55 21.27 24.95
N LEU A 8 0.63 20.50 26.03
CA LEU A 8 1.17 19.13 26.02
C LEU A 8 0.30 18.17 25.20
N LEU A 9 -1.03 18.29 25.30
CA LEU A 9 -1.99 17.50 24.51
C LEU A 9 -1.84 17.79 23.00
N LEU A 10 -1.59 19.05 22.62
CA LEU A 10 -1.43 19.44 21.22
C LEU A 10 -0.18 18.82 20.58
N VAL A 11 0.94 18.77 21.31
CA VAL A 11 2.22 18.20 20.83
C VAL A 11 2.15 16.67 20.70
N LEU A 12 1.33 16.00 21.52
CA LEU A 12 1.14 14.55 21.42
C LEU A 12 0.34 14.17 20.16
N SER A 13 -0.66 14.98 19.77
CA SER A 13 -1.47 14.71 18.58
C SER A 13 -0.72 14.89 17.25
N SER A 14 0.25 15.82 17.16
CA SER A 14 0.96 16.10 15.90
C SER A 14 1.80 14.93 15.39
N SER A 15 2.42 14.18 16.30
CA SER A 15 3.26 13.02 15.95
C SER A 15 2.51 11.87 15.26
N LEU A 16 1.17 11.80 15.42
CA LEU A 16 0.34 10.77 14.78
C LEU A 16 0.03 11.09 13.33
N PHE A 17 -0.23 12.37 13.03
CA PHE A 17 -0.53 12.84 11.67
C PHE A 17 0.68 12.66 10.74
N ALA A 18 1.88 12.96 11.23
CA ALA A 18 3.11 12.76 10.46
C ALA A 18 3.34 11.31 10.00
N GLN A 19 2.88 10.31 10.75
CA GLN A 19 2.99 8.89 10.37
C GLN A 19 1.94 8.48 9.32
N LEU A 20 0.76 9.11 9.34
CA LEU A 20 -0.32 8.85 8.39
C LEU A 20 0.00 9.43 7.00
N ASP A 21 0.63 10.61 6.95
CA ASP A 21 1.05 11.27 5.71
C ASP A 21 2.10 10.45 4.92
N GLN A 22 2.75 9.48 5.57
CA GLN A 22 3.69 8.57 4.91
C GLN A 22 3.04 7.40 4.17
N ILE A 23 1.72 7.18 4.33
CA ILE A 23 1.02 6.04 3.74
C ILE A 23 0.63 6.28 2.26
N PRO A 24 0.08 7.44 1.86
CA PRO A 24 -0.18 7.71 0.44
C PRO A 24 1.07 7.57 -0.44
N GLY A 25 0.87 7.15 -1.68
CA GLY A 25 1.94 6.99 -2.69
C GLY A 25 1.82 5.70 -3.50
N THR A 26 2.78 5.51 -4.40
CA THR A 26 2.84 4.35 -5.29
C THR A 26 3.69 3.23 -4.70
N TYR A 27 3.13 2.03 -4.72
CA TYR A 27 3.75 0.79 -4.27
C TYR A 27 3.92 -0.16 -5.43
N PHE A 28 5.05 -0.84 -5.45
CA PHE A 28 5.46 -1.69 -6.56
C PHE A 28 6.08 -3.00 -6.06
N ARG A 29 5.83 -4.08 -6.79
CA ARG A 29 6.61 -5.31 -6.72
C ARG A 29 6.66 -5.96 -8.08
N GLN A 30 7.84 -6.45 -8.44
CA GLN A 30 8.00 -7.36 -9.57
C GLN A 30 8.51 -8.70 -9.05
N LEU A 31 7.93 -9.77 -9.55
CA LEU A 31 8.34 -11.15 -9.35
C LEU A 31 8.74 -11.74 -10.70
N GLY A 32 9.82 -12.52 -10.72
CA GLY A 32 10.34 -13.09 -11.96
C GLY A 32 11.06 -12.09 -12.87
N LYS A 33 11.63 -12.63 -13.94
CA LYS A 33 12.37 -11.93 -15.01
C LYS A 33 12.27 -12.79 -16.28
N GLY A 34 12.32 -12.16 -17.45
CA GLY A 34 12.34 -12.87 -18.74
C GLY A 34 10.98 -13.45 -19.11
N PRO A 35 10.86 -14.77 -19.36
CA PRO A 35 9.66 -15.38 -19.94
C PRO A 35 8.48 -15.52 -18.98
N HIS A 36 8.67 -15.17 -17.70
CA HIS A 36 7.60 -15.09 -16.70
C HIS A 36 7.86 -13.90 -15.76
N VAL A 37 6.93 -12.95 -15.74
CA VAL A 37 7.00 -11.74 -14.92
C VAL A 37 5.62 -11.41 -14.38
N ASP A 38 5.51 -11.23 -13.07
CA ASP A 38 4.32 -10.72 -12.37
C ASP A 38 4.66 -9.37 -11.74
N THR A 39 3.90 -8.34 -12.10
CA THR A 39 4.07 -6.96 -11.65
C THR A 39 2.82 -6.47 -10.93
N TYR A 40 3.02 -5.91 -9.75
CA TYR A 40 1.99 -5.36 -8.87
C TYR A 40 2.24 -3.87 -8.74
N THR A 41 1.27 -3.05 -9.08
CA THR A 41 1.30 -1.60 -8.87
C THR A 41 0.05 -1.19 -8.09
N LEU A 42 0.23 -0.54 -6.95
CA LEU A 42 -0.86 0.00 -6.13
C LEU A 42 -0.56 1.46 -5.82
N THR A 43 -1.47 2.36 -6.15
CA THR A 43 -1.38 3.77 -5.79
C THR A 43 -2.43 4.07 -4.72
N LEU A 44 -2.00 4.60 -3.58
CA LEU A 44 -2.88 5.15 -2.55
C LEU A 44 -2.89 6.67 -2.68
N HIS A 45 -4.02 7.25 -3.05
CA HIS A 45 -4.19 8.69 -3.16
C HIS A 45 -4.54 9.30 -1.80
N GLU A 46 -4.10 10.54 -1.56
CA GLU A 46 -4.36 11.28 -0.31
C GLU A 46 -5.86 11.52 -0.04
N ASP A 47 -6.68 11.53 -1.09
CA ASP A 47 -8.14 11.67 -1.00
C ASP A 47 -8.86 10.40 -0.49
N GLY A 48 -8.11 9.35 -0.17
CA GLY A 48 -8.64 8.08 0.31
C GLY A 48 -9.09 7.14 -0.81
N THR A 49 -8.74 7.40 -2.07
CA THR A 49 -8.95 6.47 -3.19
C THR A 49 -7.70 5.67 -3.52
N PHE A 50 -7.86 4.51 -4.17
CA PHE A 50 -6.74 3.72 -4.67
C PHE A 50 -6.96 3.24 -6.10
N LEU A 51 -5.84 2.98 -6.77
CA LEU A 51 -5.77 2.29 -8.06
C LEU A 51 -4.80 1.13 -7.98
N PHE A 52 -5.22 -0.03 -8.46
CA PHE A 52 -4.41 -1.23 -8.53
C PHE A 52 -4.33 -1.76 -9.95
N HIS A 53 -3.12 -2.16 -10.34
CA HIS A 53 -2.85 -2.86 -11.59
C HIS A 53 -1.93 -4.05 -11.33
N PHE A 54 -2.43 -5.23 -11.68
CA PHE A 54 -1.63 -6.44 -11.83
C PHE A 54 -1.38 -6.69 -13.32
N TYR A 55 -0.12 -6.90 -13.66
CA TYR A 55 0.32 -7.34 -14.97
C TYR A 55 1.07 -8.65 -14.84
N ARG A 56 0.72 -9.62 -15.67
CA ARG A 56 1.46 -10.86 -15.82
C ARG A 56 1.84 -11.02 -17.27
N LYS A 57 3.10 -11.37 -17.50
CA LYS A 57 3.59 -11.91 -18.77
C LYS A 57 4.08 -13.32 -18.55
N SER A 58 3.63 -14.26 -19.35
CA SER A 58 4.21 -15.58 -19.43
C SER A 58 4.20 -16.13 -20.85
N ASP A 59 5.38 -16.38 -21.41
CA ASP A 59 5.51 -16.87 -22.79
C ASP A 59 4.87 -18.27 -22.98
N LEU A 60 4.68 -19.00 -21.89
CA LEU A 60 4.09 -20.33 -21.83
C LEU A 60 2.57 -20.35 -21.56
N SER A 61 1.94 -19.20 -21.25
CA SER A 61 0.50 -19.12 -21.00
C SER A 61 -0.25 -18.61 -22.23
N ILE A 62 -1.53 -18.99 -22.34
CA ILE A 62 -2.47 -18.38 -23.29
C ILE A 62 -3.63 -17.80 -22.46
N PRO A 63 -3.84 -16.47 -22.45
CA PRO A 63 -3.04 -15.46 -23.14
C PRO A 63 -1.63 -15.31 -22.52
N GLN A 64 -0.68 -14.83 -23.33
CA GLN A 64 0.70 -14.59 -22.87
C GLN A 64 0.78 -13.39 -21.94
N GLU A 65 -0.18 -12.47 -22.03
CA GLU A 65 -0.26 -11.29 -21.17
C GLU A 65 -1.64 -11.25 -20.51
N GLU A 66 -1.65 -10.94 -19.22
CA GLU A 66 -2.85 -10.82 -18.41
C GLU A 66 -2.80 -9.50 -17.62
N HIS A 67 -3.89 -8.75 -17.69
CA HIS A 67 -4.05 -7.51 -16.95
C HIS A 67 -5.26 -7.62 -16.05
N LYS A 68 -5.09 -7.24 -14.77
CA LYS A 68 -6.20 -7.13 -13.83
C LYS A 68 -6.12 -5.79 -13.13
N TYR A 69 -7.27 -5.13 -12.99
CA TYR A 69 -7.34 -3.80 -12.41
C TYR A 69 -8.37 -3.79 -11.28
N GLY A 70 -8.07 -3.01 -10.25
CA GLY A 70 -8.99 -2.70 -9.17
C GLY A 70 -8.91 -1.21 -8.84
N LYS A 71 -10.00 -0.64 -8.35
CA LYS A 71 -10.03 0.71 -7.80
C LYS A 71 -11.03 0.74 -6.64
N GLY A 72 -10.97 1.79 -5.85
CA GLY A 72 -11.92 2.00 -4.76
C GLY A 72 -11.38 2.94 -3.72
N LYS A 73 -11.76 2.71 -2.46
CA LYS A 73 -11.35 3.51 -1.31
C LYS A 73 -10.46 2.73 -0.36
N TRP A 74 -9.67 3.47 0.41
CA TRP A 74 -8.90 2.91 1.50
C TRP A 74 -9.07 3.76 2.76
N THR A 75 -8.97 3.10 3.91
CA THR A 75 -9.02 3.73 5.22
C THR A 75 -7.93 3.15 6.12
N ILE A 76 -7.70 3.78 7.28
CA ILE A 76 -6.72 3.32 8.26
C ILE A 76 -7.39 2.88 9.54
N GLU A 77 -7.10 1.64 9.94
CA GLU A 77 -7.32 1.17 11.30
C GLU A 77 -5.99 1.21 12.07
N MET A 78 -5.98 1.92 13.20
CA MET A 78 -4.83 1.93 14.09
C MET A 78 -5.01 0.88 15.18
N LYS A 79 -4.12 -0.12 15.22
CA LYS A 79 -4.00 -1.04 16.36
C LYS A 79 -2.89 -0.56 17.28
N LYS A 80 -3.28 -0.10 18.46
CA LYS A 80 -2.35 0.29 19.52
C LYS A 80 -1.99 -0.94 20.34
N ASN A 81 -0.69 -1.16 20.52
CA ASN A 81 -0.17 -2.06 21.53
C ASN A 81 0.71 -1.26 22.51
N PHE A 82 1.06 -1.84 23.66
CA PHE A 82 1.73 -1.11 24.77
C PHE A 82 3.00 -0.32 24.36
N SER A 83 3.67 -0.68 23.26
CA SER A 83 4.90 -0.04 22.78
C SER A 83 4.85 0.44 21.32
N THR A 84 3.84 0.06 20.53
CA THR A 84 3.81 0.32 19.08
C THR A 84 2.42 0.61 18.55
N ASN A 85 2.33 1.59 17.64
CA ASN A 85 1.17 1.79 16.78
C ASN A 85 1.37 0.98 15.50
N THR A 86 0.38 0.18 15.13
CA THR A 86 0.35 -0.53 13.86
C THR A 86 -0.75 0.06 13.00
N PHE A 87 -0.41 0.60 11.84
CA PHE A 87 -1.38 1.09 10.87
C PHE A 87 -1.76 -0.05 9.92
N ILE A 88 -3.07 -0.28 9.79
CA ILE A 88 -3.66 -1.26 8.89
C ILE A 88 -4.43 -0.47 7.83
N VAL A 89 -4.01 -0.61 6.58
CA VAL A 89 -4.74 -0.13 5.41
C VAL A 89 -5.85 -1.13 5.11
N VAL A 90 -7.09 -0.66 5.14
CA VAL A 90 -8.28 -1.44 4.80
C VAL A 90 -8.80 -0.98 3.46
N PHE A 91 -9.05 -1.92 2.55
CA PHE A 91 -9.54 -1.62 1.21
C PHE A 91 -11.05 -1.88 1.10
N LEU A 92 -11.72 -1.00 0.36
CA LEU A 92 -13.16 -1.01 0.13
C LEU A 92 -13.41 -0.74 -1.34
N ALA A 93 -14.34 -1.48 -1.95
CA ALA A 93 -14.74 -1.29 -3.33
C ALA A 93 -16.27 -1.34 -3.44
N ASP A 94 -16.86 -0.31 -4.03
CA ASP A 94 -18.29 -0.21 -4.31
C ASP A 94 -18.57 -0.81 -5.70
N SER A 95 -19.37 -1.88 -5.76
CA SER A 95 -19.65 -2.60 -7.02
C SER A 95 -20.35 -1.77 -8.10
N VAL A 96 -20.96 -0.63 -7.74
CA VAL A 96 -21.64 0.27 -8.68
C VAL A 96 -20.71 1.38 -9.18
N LYS A 97 -19.81 1.88 -8.32
CA LYS A 97 -18.95 3.05 -8.64
C LYS A 97 -17.54 2.66 -9.07
N ASP A 98 -17.02 1.60 -8.46
CA ASP A 98 -15.62 1.22 -8.57
C ASP A 98 -15.39 0.11 -9.60
N PHE A 99 -16.45 -0.53 -10.08
CA PHE A 99 -16.35 -1.59 -11.08
C PHE A 99 -16.78 -1.05 -12.44
N ASP A 100 -15.98 -1.33 -13.45
CA ASP A 100 -16.26 -0.97 -14.84
C ASP A 100 -15.68 -2.03 -15.79
N GLY A 101 -15.75 -1.80 -17.10
CA GLY A 101 -15.24 -2.77 -18.09
C GLY A 101 -13.75 -3.11 -17.94
N LYS A 102 -12.97 -2.28 -17.24
CA LYS A 102 -11.54 -2.48 -16.98
C LYS A 102 -11.26 -2.88 -15.53
N HIS A 103 -11.90 -2.23 -14.56
CA HIS A 103 -11.69 -2.45 -13.13
C HIS A 103 -12.67 -3.49 -12.60
N THR A 104 -12.18 -4.70 -12.33
CA THR A 104 -13.00 -5.86 -11.99
C THR A 104 -12.56 -6.58 -10.72
N LEU A 105 -11.40 -6.22 -10.16
CA LEU A 105 -10.91 -6.82 -8.92
C LEU A 105 -11.62 -6.26 -7.70
N ASP A 106 -12.25 -7.16 -6.95
CA ASP A 106 -12.83 -6.85 -5.66
C ASP A 106 -11.78 -6.89 -4.55
N PHE A 107 -11.44 -5.72 -4.01
CA PHE A 107 -10.53 -5.59 -2.88
C PHE A 107 -11.24 -5.64 -1.52
N ASN A 108 -12.57 -5.75 -1.47
CA ASN A 108 -13.30 -5.86 -0.20
C ASN A 108 -12.75 -6.99 0.68
N GLY A 109 -12.63 -6.71 1.98
CA GLY A 109 -12.01 -7.62 2.94
C GLY A 109 -10.47 -7.67 2.88
N SER A 110 -9.83 -6.95 1.95
CA SER A 110 -8.38 -6.88 1.90
C SER A 110 -7.82 -5.91 2.95
N LYS A 111 -6.76 -6.35 3.63
CA LYS A 111 -6.05 -5.56 4.63
C LYS A 111 -4.54 -5.72 4.49
N ALA A 112 -3.84 -4.61 4.60
CA ALA A 112 -2.39 -4.56 4.55
C ALA A 112 -1.82 -3.79 5.73
N ARG A 113 -0.76 -4.32 6.35
CA ARG A 113 0.00 -3.59 7.37
C ARG A 113 0.96 -2.62 6.68
N PHE A 114 0.92 -1.35 7.08
CA PHE A 114 1.97 -0.40 6.73
C PHE A 114 3.21 -0.63 7.58
N VAL A 115 4.36 -0.79 6.94
CA VAL A 115 5.66 -0.94 7.57
C VAL A 115 6.58 0.11 6.97
N GLY A 116 6.80 1.20 7.70
CA GLY A 116 7.75 2.26 7.36
C GLY A 116 8.85 2.40 8.42
N LYS A 117 9.88 3.20 8.14
CA LYS A 117 10.81 3.64 9.19
C LYS A 117 10.04 4.50 10.20
N SER A 118 10.13 4.15 11.48
CA SER A 118 9.78 5.08 12.55
C SER A 118 10.85 6.16 12.63
N GLU A 119 10.47 7.43 12.81
CA GLU A 119 11.39 8.54 13.08
C GLU A 119 12.33 8.27 14.27
N ARG A 120 11.95 7.34 15.16
CA ARG A 120 12.73 6.95 16.35
C ARG A 120 13.74 5.83 16.09
N ALA A 121 13.80 5.26 14.88
CA ALA A 121 14.71 4.17 14.57
C ALA A 121 16.13 4.70 14.39
N VAL A 122 16.95 4.59 15.45
CA VAL A 122 18.38 4.99 15.49
C VAL A 122 19.27 4.05 14.65
N THR A 123 18.75 2.91 14.19
CA THR A 123 19.56 1.94 13.41
C THR A 123 19.63 2.31 11.94
N ASP A 124 20.84 2.34 11.37
CA ASP A 124 21.14 2.54 9.94
C ASP A 124 20.54 1.48 8.99
N LYS A 125 19.77 0.51 9.50
CA LYS A 125 19.08 -0.46 8.64
C LYS A 125 18.03 0.26 7.80
N ALA A 126 18.20 0.25 6.49
CA ALA A 126 17.21 0.72 5.52
C ALA A 126 15.97 -0.20 5.57
N VAL A 127 15.02 0.09 6.45
CA VAL A 127 13.68 -0.52 6.38
C VAL A 127 12.98 0.08 5.17
N GLN A 128 12.87 -0.69 4.10
CA GLN A 128 12.14 -0.27 2.91
C GLN A 128 10.65 -0.19 3.24
N THR A 129 10.06 0.99 3.05
CA THR A 129 8.62 1.21 3.28
C THR A 129 7.81 0.26 2.41
N ARG A 130 6.85 -0.43 3.01
CA ARG A 130 6.05 -1.45 2.33
C ARG A 130 4.65 -1.60 2.91
N LEU A 131 3.75 -2.10 2.08
CA LEU A 131 2.46 -2.64 2.50
C LEU A 131 2.55 -4.16 2.48
N GLN A 132 2.27 -4.79 3.62
CA GLN A 132 2.23 -6.24 3.77
C GLN A 132 0.77 -6.67 3.86
N PHE A 133 0.23 -7.20 2.76
CA PHE A 133 -1.09 -7.83 2.77
C PHE A 133 -1.05 -9.06 3.70
N PHE A 134 -2.08 -9.21 4.50
CA PHE A 134 -2.26 -10.36 5.41
C PHE A 134 -3.68 -10.94 5.36
N GLU A 135 -4.62 -10.22 4.75
CA GLU A 135 -5.99 -10.64 4.50
C GLU A 135 -6.36 -10.11 3.11
N SER A 136 -6.95 -10.91 2.24
CA SER A 136 -7.46 -10.47 0.93
C SER A 136 -8.46 -11.47 0.37
N GLY A 137 -9.55 -10.97 -0.21
CA GLY A 137 -10.46 -11.77 -1.04
C GLY A 137 -9.85 -12.17 -2.39
N ILE A 138 -8.71 -11.60 -2.76
CA ILE A 138 -7.96 -11.93 -3.96
C ILE A 138 -6.89 -12.96 -3.58
N ASN A 139 -7.10 -14.22 -3.97
CA ASN A 139 -6.31 -15.37 -3.52
C ASN A 139 -4.78 -15.21 -3.66
N TRP A 140 -4.30 -14.52 -4.70
CA TRP A 140 -2.86 -14.32 -4.92
C TRP A 140 -2.28 -13.08 -4.23
N MET A 141 -3.10 -12.26 -3.58
CA MET A 141 -2.67 -11.06 -2.86
C MET A 141 -2.40 -11.33 -1.37
N GLU A 142 -2.94 -12.41 -0.81
CA GLU A 142 -2.66 -12.76 0.58
C GLU A 142 -1.15 -12.93 0.79
N ARG A 143 -0.60 -12.33 1.85
CA ARG A 143 0.84 -12.39 2.21
C ARG A 143 1.79 -11.71 1.22
N VAL A 144 1.28 -11.03 0.20
CA VAL A 144 2.11 -10.22 -0.70
C VAL A 144 2.59 -8.97 0.04
N ALA A 145 3.91 -8.75 0.06
CA ALA A 145 4.48 -7.45 0.35
C ALA A 145 4.64 -6.66 -0.94
N ILE A 146 4.30 -5.37 -0.96
CA ILE A 146 4.63 -4.44 -2.04
C ILE A 146 5.33 -3.22 -1.47
N TYR A 147 6.29 -2.65 -2.19
CA TYR A 147 7.24 -1.69 -1.65
C TYR A 147 6.98 -0.30 -2.20
N LYS A 148 7.01 0.72 -1.34
CA LYS A 148 6.82 2.10 -1.77
C LYS A 148 7.94 2.46 -2.75
N GLN A 149 7.57 3.00 -3.90
CA GLN A 149 8.52 3.58 -4.82
C GLN A 149 9.08 4.86 -4.16
N THR A 150 10.39 4.92 -4.02
CA THR A 150 11.08 6.18 -3.71
C THR A 150 11.30 6.94 -5.01
N ASP A 151 11.19 8.26 -4.98
CA ASP A 151 11.35 9.14 -6.16
C ASP A 151 12.71 8.99 -6.89
N GLU A 152 13.65 8.22 -6.34
CA GLU A 152 14.98 7.97 -6.89
C GLU A 152 15.09 6.82 -7.91
N LYS A 153 13.99 6.13 -8.26
CA LYS A 153 14.01 5.13 -9.34
C LYS A 153 12.97 5.39 -10.40
N LYS A 154 13.13 6.53 -11.08
CA LYS A 154 12.63 6.72 -12.45
C LYS A 154 13.13 5.54 -13.31
N PRO A 155 12.28 4.83 -14.06
CA PRO A 155 12.73 3.73 -14.89
C PRO A 155 13.78 4.27 -15.87
N ILE A 156 14.94 3.62 -15.89
CA ILE A 156 15.92 3.80 -16.96
C ILE A 156 15.21 3.32 -18.23
N ASN A 157 14.77 4.29 -19.05
CA ASN A 157 14.44 4.04 -20.44
C ASN A 157 15.68 3.38 -21.05
N LYS A 158 15.56 2.09 -21.39
CA LYS A 158 16.50 1.47 -22.30
C LYS A 158 16.02 1.85 -23.70
N GLU A 159 16.73 2.79 -24.30
CA GLU A 159 16.80 2.91 -25.77
C GLU A 159 17.29 1.61 -26.40
#